data_AF-A0A3D9RQN8-F1
#
_entry.id   AF-A0A3D9RQN8-F1
#
_cell.length_a   1.000
_cell.length_b   1.000
_cell.length_c   1.000
_cell.angle_alpha   90.00
_cell.angle_beta   90.00
_cell.angle_gamma   90.00
#
_symmetry.space_group_name_H-M   'P 1'
#
loop_
_entity.id
_entity.type
_entity.pdbx_description
1 polymer ?
#
loop_
_entity_poly.entity_id
_entity_poly.type
_entity_poly.pdbx_seq_one_letter_code
_entity_poly.pdbx_strand_id
1 'polypeptide(L)'
;MKNDIQHREDIYLLVKTFYIKLMNDDLMHHFFVDFEQPEHLEKHLQTLVDFWENILFYSGGYRKNAMAPHLELQKEKPFKPVHFKSWLSMFNASVDELFEGEMAHAIKSRALSIATVMKIKVSELNN
;
A
#
# COMPACT_ATOMS: atom_id res chain seq x y z
N MET A 1 -20.62 8.82 12.00
CA MET A 1 -19.36 9.51 11.65
C MET A 1 -18.24 8.54 11.91
N LYS A 2 -17.31 8.42 10.97
CA LYS A 2 -16.08 7.66 11.16
C LYS A 2 -15.07 8.55 11.89
N ASN A 3 -14.09 7.93 12.53
CA ASN A 3 -12.99 8.67 13.13
C ASN A 3 -11.92 8.94 12.05
N ASP A 4 -11.03 9.90 12.32
CA ASP A 4 -9.82 10.08 11.52
C ASP A 4 -8.73 9.09 11.95
N ILE A 5 -7.66 8.98 11.18
CA ILE A 5 -6.48 8.17 11.52
C ILE A 5 -5.68 8.91 12.59
N GLN A 6 -5.52 8.31 13.77
CA GLN A 6 -4.90 8.97 14.93
C GLN A 6 -3.64 8.25 15.42
N HIS A 7 -3.59 6.93 15.25
CA HIS A 7 -2.55 6.10 15.85
C HIS A 7 -2.12 4.96 14.92
N ARG A 8 -1.05 4.29 15.32
CA ARG A 8 -0.46 3.16 14.62
C ARG A 8 -1.46 2.00 14.41
N GLU A 9 -2.34 1.77 15.38
CA GLU A 9 -3.37 0.73 15.35
C GLU A 9 -4.38 0.97 14.23
N ASP A 10 -4.72 2.24 13.94
CA ASP A 10 -5.61 2.61 12.84
C ASP A 10 -4.95 2.30 11.49
N ILE A 11 -3.66 2.57 11.38
CA ILE A 11 -2.87 2.24 10.19
C ILE A 11 -2.81 0.73 9.99
N TYR A 12 -2.61 -0.05 11.07
CA TYR A 12 -2.65 -1.51 10.99
C TYR A 12 -4.00 -2.01 10.47
N LEU A 13 -5.11 -1.50 11.02
CA LEU A 13 -6.45 -1.84 10.57
C LEU A 13 -6.66 -1.49 9.08
N LEU A 14 -6.18 -0.32 8.66
CA LEU A 14 -6.24 0.11 7.26
C LEU A 14 -5.48 -0.85 6.34
N VAL A 15 -4.20 -1.11 6.62
CA VAL A 15 -3.37 -1.94 5.73
C VAL A 15 -3.84 -3.39 5.70
N LYS A 16 -4.34 -3.91 6.83
CA LYS A 16 -4.95 -5.24 6.89
C LYS A 16 -6.19 -5.33 6.02
N THR A 17 -7.11 -4.37 6.15
CA THR A 17 -8.35 -4.31 5.34
C THR A 17 -8.03 -4.18 3.86
N PHE A 18 -7.02 -3.37 3.53
CA PHE A 18 -6.53 -3.20 2.18
C PHE A 18 -5.94 -4.49 1.60
N TYR A 19 -5.13 -5.22 2.37
CA TYR A 19 -4.53 -6.49 1.92
C TYR A 19 -5.56 -7.57 1.67
N ILE A 20 -6.62 -7.63 2.49
CA ILE A 20 -7.75 -8.52 2.23
C ILE A 20 -8.35 -8.23 0.84
N LYS A 21 -8.55 -6.96 0.47
CA LYS A 21 -9.08 -6.61 -0.86
C LYS A 21 -8.13 -7.02 -1.98
N LEU A 22 -6.83 -6.78 -1.83
CA LEU A 22 -5.82 -7.15 -2.83
C LEU A 22 -5.75 -8.67 -3.07
N MET A 23 -5.81 -9.45 -1.99
CA MET A 23 -5.70 -10.91 -2.06
C MET A 23 -6.95 -11.59 -2.61
N ASN A 24 -8.10 -10.91 -2.58
CA ASN A 24 -9.37 -11.43 -3.12
C ASN A 24 -9.72 -10.88 -4.52
N ASP A 25 -8.83 -10.10 -5.14
CA ASP A 25 -9.06 -9.53 -6.47
C ASP A 25 -8.30 -10.31 -7.55
N ASP A 26 -9.01 -10.75 -8.59
CA ASP A 26 -8.45 -11.59 -9.66
C ASP A 26 -7.27 -10.93 -10.40
N LEU A 27 -7.30 -9.60 -10.54
CA LEU A 27 -6.24 -8.86 -11.22
C LEU A 27 -5.00 -8.69 -10.34
N MET A 28 -5.18 -8.50 -9.03
CA MET A 28 -4.09 -8.19 -8.10
C MET A 28 -3.51 -9.43 -7.41
N HIS A 29 -4.32 -10.45 -7.15
CA HIS A 29 -3.99 -11.61 -6.31
C HIS A 29 -2.64 -12.25 -6.66
N HIS A 30 -2.32 -12.39 -7.94
CA HIS A 30 -1.07 -13.03 -8.39
C HIS A 30 0.22 -12.32 -7.93
N PHE A 31 0.16 -11.04 -7.53
CA PHE A 31 1.30 -10.32 -6.93
C PHE A 31 1.47 -10.60 -5.43
N PHE A 32 0.44 -11.11 -4.77
CA PHE A 32 0.34 -11.22 -3.31
C PHE A 32 0.27 -12.67 -2.80
N VAL A 33 0.49 -13.66 -3.66
CA VAL A 33 0.44 -15.10 -3.33
C VAL A 33 1.35 -15.46 -2.14
N ASP A 34 2.53 -14.84 -2.04
CA ASP A 34 3.47 -15.10 -0.93
C ASP A 34 2.94 -14.69 0.45
N PHE A 35 1.88 -13.88 0.48
CA PHE A 35 1.19 -13.43 1.69
C PHE A 35 -0.02 -14.31 2.06
N GLU A 36 -0.26 -15.43 1.38
CA GLU A 36 -1.22 -16.44 1.85
C GLU A 36 -0.76 -17.10 3.16
N GLN A 37 0.55 -17.11 3.42
CA GLN A 37 1.11 -17.58 4.68
C GLN A 37 0.91 -16.50 5.77
N PRO A 38 0.16 -16.78 6.85
CA PRO A 38 -0.20 -15.76 7.85
C PRO A 38 1.00 -15.06 8.50
N GLU A 39 2.10 -15.79 8.72
CA GLU A 39 3.32 -15.23 9.32
C GLU A 39 4.01 -14.22 8.38
N HIS A 40 4.03 -14.51 7.07
CA HIS A 40 4.59 -13.60 6.07
C HIS A 40 3.74 -12.35 5.92
N LEU A 41 2.41 -12.53 5.87
CA LEU A 41 1.46 -11.43 5.83
C LEU A 41 1.66 -10.51 7.03
N GLU A 42 1.66 -11.04 8.26
CA GLU A 42 1.77 -10.23 9.47
C GLU A 42 3.09 -9.41 9.49
N LYS A 43 4.23 -10.04 9.17
CA LYS A 43 5.52 -9.33 9.06
C LYS A 43 5.48 -8.20 8.03
N HIS A 44 4.80 -8.44 6.91
CA HIS A 44 4.65 -7.45 5.86
C HIS A 44 3.74 -6.29 6.28
N LEU A 45 2.60 -6.59 6.92
CA LEU A 45 1.68 -5.59 7.46
C LEU A 45 2.39 -4.67 8.45
N GLN A 46 3.20 -5.21 9.37
CA GLN A 46 3.96 -4.38 10.32
C GLN A 46 4.96 -3.44 9.60
N THR A 47 5.60 -3.91 8.52
CA THR A 47 6.47 -3.05 7.70
C THR A 47 5.67 -1.92 7.01
N LEU A 48 4.45 -2.20 6.55
CA LEU A 48 3.57 -1.17 5.98
C LEU A 48 3.07 -0.19 7.02
N VAL A 49 2.82 -0.65 8.25
CA VAL A 49 2.47 0.22 9.36
C VAL A 49 3.62 1.20 9.63
N ASP A 50 4.86 0.72 9.76
CA ASP A 50 6.04 1.59 9.92
C ASP A 50 6.14 2.61 8.77
N PHE A 51 5.92 2.15 7.54
CA PHE A 51 5.98 2.99 6.35
C PHE A 51 4.94 4.12 6.39
N TRP A 52 3.67 3.77 6.59
CA TRP A 52 2.57 4.74 6.58
C TRP A 52 2.58 5.66 7.80
N GLU A 53 2.97 5.15 8.97
CA GLU A 53 3.15 5.95 10.17
C GLU A 53 4.24 7.01 9.95
N ASN A 54 5.36 6.62 9.33
CA ASN A 54 6.41 7.58 8.98
C ASN A 54 5.97 8.60 7.92
N ILE A 55 5.15 8.19 6.96
CA ILE A 55 4.62 9.09 5.90
C ILE A 55 3.60 10.10 6.45
N LEU A 56 2.77 9.69 7.41
CA LEU A 56 1.73 10.55 7.97
C LEU A 56 2.25 11.42 9.13
N PHE A 57 2.98 10.81 10.06
CA PHE A 57 3.33 11.43 11.33
C PHE A 57 4.81 11.78 11.46
N TYR A 58 5.62 11.54 10.41
CA TYR A 58 7.06 11.83 10.41
C TYR A 58 7.81 11.16 11.57
N SER A 59 7.38 9.94 11.95
CA SER A 59 7.87 9.22 13.14
C SER A 59 9.34 8.80 13.06
N GLY A 60 9.94 8.76 11.86
CA GLY A 60 11.34 8.37 11.65
C GLY A 60 11.62 6.87 11.75
N GLY A 61 10.58 6.05 11.91
CA GLY A 61 10.68 4.59 12.10
C GLY A 61 10.99 3.80 10.82
N TYR A 62 10.68 4.34 9.63
CA TYR A 62 10.88 3.65 8.36
C TYR A 62 12.11 4.16 7.60
N ARG A 63 13.08 3.27 7.36
CA ARG A 63 14.36 3.61 6.68
C ARG A 63 14.69 2.74 5.48
N LYS A 64 13.79 1.84 5.08
CA LYS A 64 14.02 0.89 3.98
C LYS A 64 13.79 1.55 2.62
N ASN A 65 14.41 1.02 1.57
CA ASN A 65 14.10 1.43 0.21
C ASN A 65 12.80 0.77 -0.26
N ALA A 66 11.67 1.46 -0.12
CA ALA A 66 10.35 0.97 -0.52
C ALA A 66 10.27 0.61 -2.03
N MET A 67 11.10 1.21 -2.87
CA MET A 67 11.03 1.01 -4.32
C MET A 67 11.69 -0.30 -4.76
N ALA A 68 12.76 -0.74 -4.08
CA ALA A 68 13.58 -1.87 -4.53
C ALA A 68 12.79 -3.18 -4.75
N PRO A 69 11.91 -3.62 -3.81
CA PRO A 69 11.14 -4.85 -4.01
C PRO A 69 10.19 -4.78 -5.21
N HIS A 70 9.65 -3.60 -5.51
CA HIS A 70 8.73 -3.40 -6.63
C HIS A 70 9.48 -3.42 -7.97
N LEU A 71 10.72 -2.93 -8.02
CA LEU A 71 11.57 -3.02 -9.21
C LEU A 71 12.03 -4.45 -9.48
N GLU A 72 12.26 -5.25 -8.44
CA GLU A 72 12.53 -6.69 -8.58
C GLU A 72 11.28 -7.42 -9.08
N LEU A 73 10.13 -7.18 -8.44
CA LEU A 73 8.86 -7.80 -8.84
C LEU A 73 8.48 -7.45 -10.28
N GLN A 74 8.77 -6.23 -10.77
CA GLN A 74 8.56 -5.85 -12.17
C GLN A 74 9.27 -6.77 -13.17
N LYS A 75 10.47 -7.28 -12.82
CA LYS A 75 11.26 -8.16 -13.72
C LYS A 75 10.60 -9.53 -13.86
N GLU A 76 9.94 -9.99 -12.81
CA GLU A 76 9.31 -11.32 -12.77
C GLU A 76 7.84 -11.27 -13.20
N LYS A 77 7.12 -10.25 -12.74
CA LYS A 77 5.68 -10.03 -12.96
C LYS A 77 5.47 -8.58 -13.40
N PRO A 78 5.49 -8.29 -14.71
CA PRO A 78 5.40 -6.93 -15.22
C PRO A 78 4.10 -6.21 -14.82
N PHE A 79 4.25 -5.05 -14.19
CA PHE A 79 3.16 -4.17 -13.87
C PHE A 79 2.62 -3.45 -15.11
N LYS A 80 1.30 -3.29 -15.15
CA LYS A 80 0.57 -2.53 -16.16
C LYS A 80 -0.11 -1.32 -15.50
N PRO A 81 -0.45 -0.26 -16.24
CA PRO A 81 -1.17 0.90 -15.70
C PRO A 81 -2.46 0.53 -14.94
N VAL A 82 -3.13 -0.55 -15.35
CA VAL A 82 -4.35 -1.05 -14.69
C VAL A 82 -4.08 -1.54 -13.27
N HIS A 83 -2.92 -2.13 -12.97
CA HIS A 83 -2.59 -2.62 -11.63
C HIS A 83 -2.46 -1.46 -10.63
N PHE A 84 -1.80 -0.36 -11.02
CA PHE A 84 -1.71 0.84 -10.19
C PHE A 84 -3.07 1.48 -9.94
N LYS A 85 -3.95 1.48 -10.94
CA LYS A 85 -5.32 1.99 -10.81
C LYS A 85 -6.12 1.14 -9.81
N SER A 86 -6.05 -0.19 -9.92
CA SER A 86 -6.75 -1.11 -9.01
C SER A 86 -6.21 -1.01 -7.59
N TRP A 87 -4.89 -0.99 -7.41
CA TRP A 87 -4.25 -0.79 -6.11
C TRP A 87 -4.70 0.50 -5.43
N LEU A 88 -4.70 1.63 -6.15
CA LEU A 88 -5.17 2.92 -5.61
C LEU A 88 -6.66 2.90 -5.29
N SER A 89 -7.47 2.29 -6.14
CA SER A 89 -8.92 2.17 -5.93
C SER A 89 -9.23 1.40 -4.64
N MET A 90 -8.57 0.26 -4.43
CA MET A 90 -8.76 -0.56 -3.23
C MET A 90 -8.22 0.10 -1.97
N PHE A 91 -7.08 0.80 -2.08
CA PHE A 91 -6.51 1.54 -0.96
C PHE A 91 -7.47 2.66 -0.53
N ASN A 92 -7.91 3.49 -1.48
CA ASN A 92 -8.88 4.56 -1.21
C ASN A 92 -10.20 4.01 -0.66
N ALA A 93 -10.72 2.92 -1.22
CA ALA A 93 -11.92 2.28 -0.70
C ALA A 93 -11.74 1.79 0.74
N SER A 94 -10.55 1.29 1.11
CA SER A 94 -10.26 0.86 2.49
C SER A 94 -10.19 2.05 3.45
N VAL A 95 -9.61 3.18 3.01
CA VAL A 95 -9.62 4.42 3.79
C VAL A 95 -11.05 4.92 3.96
N ASP A 96 -11.83 4.97 2.88
CA ASP A 96 -13.20 5.47 2.87
C ASP A 96 -14.19 4.53 3.58
N GLU A 97 -13.85 3.25 3.79
CA GLU A 97 -14.63 2.33 4.60
C GLU A 97 -14.42 2.57 6.10
N LEU A 98 -13.18 2.89 6.51
CA LEU A 98 -12.78 2.89 7.91
C LEU A 98 -12.69 4.29 8.53
N PHE A 99 -12.28 5.29 7.77
CA PHE A 99 -11.89 6.60 8.28
C PHE A 99 -12.52 7.76 7.50
N GLU A 100 -12.53 8.93 8.12
CA GLU A 100 -12.81 10.23 7.49
C GLU A 100 -12.08 11.33 8.25
N GLY A 101 -11.66 12.40 7.56
CA GLY A 101 -10.91 13.49 8.18
C GLY A 101 -9.61 13.84 7.44
N GLU A 102 -8.82 14.71 8.05
CA GLU A 102 -7.61 15.28 7.45
C GLU A 102 -6.57 14.19 7.16
N MET A 103 -6.32 13.27 8.09
CA MET A 103 -5.33 12.21 7.90
C MET A 103 -5.80 11.17 6.88
N ALA A 104 -7.10 10.87 6.83
CA ALA A 104 -7.70 10.05 5.78
C ALA A 104 -7.54 10.70 4.38
N HIS A 105 -7.67 12.02 4.26
CA HIS A 105 -7.38 12.73 2.99
C HIS A 105 -5.88 12.76 2.67
N ALA A 106 -5.04 12.97 3.69
CA ALA A 106 -3.60 13.01 3.53
C ALA A 106 -3.05 11.68 3.04
N ILE A 107 -3.44 10.55 3.65
CA ILE A 107 -2.92 9.23 3.28
C ILE A 107 -3.28 8.86 1.85
N LYS A 108 -4.51 9.17 1.38
CA LYS A 108 -4.92 8.96 -0.01
C LYS A 108 -4.11 9.80 -0.99
N SER A 109 -3.84 11.05 -0.64
CA SER A 109 -3.01 11.95 -1.46
C SER A 109 -1.57 11.43 -1.57
N ARG A 110 -1.00 10.96 -0.45
CA ARG A 110 0.35 10.36 -0.42
C ARG A 110 0.40 9.06 -1.23
N ALA A 111 -0.62 8.21 -1.11
CA ALA A 111 -0.74 6.98 -1.89
C ALA A 111 -0.72 7.26 -3.41
N LEU A 112 -1.46 8.27 -3.86
CA LEU A 112 -1.44 8.69 -5.27
C LEU A 112 -0.04 9.13 -5.72
N SER A 113 0.65 9.96 -4.93
CA SER A 113 2.01 10.39 -5.25
C SER A 113 2.99 9.21 -5.34
N ILE A 114 2.93 8.29 -4.37
CA ILE A 114 3.80 7.10 -4.32
C ILE A 114 3.54 6.20 -5.54
N ALA A 115 2.27 5.88 -5.82
CA ALA A 115 1.90 5.05 -6.96
C ALA A 115 2.31 5.68 -8.30
N THR A 116 2.22 7.01 -8.42
CA THR A 116 2.66 7.75 -9.61
C THR A 116 4.16 7.62 -9.82
N VAL A 117 4.96 7.88 -8.79
CA VAL A 117 6.43 7.75 -8.86
C VAL A 117 6.84 6.30 -9.14
N MET A 118 6.20 5.33 -8.50
CA MET A 118 6.47 3.91 -8.73
C MET A 118 6.18 3.51 -10.17
N LYS A 119 5.03 3.92 -10.72
CA LYS A 119 4.67 3.66 -12.11
C LYS A 119 5.71 4.19 -13.09
N ILE A 120 6.22 5.41 -12.87
CA ILE A 120 7.27 6.01 -13.72
C ILE A 120 8.55 5.17 -13.65
N LYS A 121 9.07 4.93 -12.45
CA LYS A 121 10.33 4.18 -12.27
C LYS A 121 10.28 2.75 -12.81
N VAL A 122 9.14 2.08 -12.62
CA VAL A 122 8.91 0.74 -13.16
C VAL A 122 8.87 0.76 -14.69
N SER A 123 8.27 1.79 -15.29
CA SER A 123 8.22 1.90 -16.76
C SER A 123 9.60 2.16 -17.38
N GLU A 124 10.49 2.84 -16.66
CA GLU A 124 11.87 3.11 -17.10
C GLU A 124 12.75 1.85 -17.15
N LEU A 125 12.44 0.80 -16.34
CA LEU A 125 13.17 -0.47 -16.39
C LEU A 125 12.99 -1.26 -17.70
N ASN A 126 11.95 -0.95 -18.47
CA ASN A 126 11.66 -1.62 -19.74
C ASN A 126 12.26 -0.89 -20.95
N ASN A 127 13.00 0.20 -20.73
CA ASN A 127 13.67 1.00 -21.77
C ASN A 127 15.16 0.66 -21.91
#